data_AF-A0A353NRR8-F1
#
_entry.id   AF-A0A353NRR8-F1
#
_cell.length_a   1.000
_cell.length_b   1.000
_cell.length_c   1.000
_cell.angle_alpha   90.00
_cell.angle_beta   90.00
_cell.angle_gamma   90.00
#
_symmetry.space_group_name_H-M   'P 1'
#
loop_
_entity.id
_entity.type
_entity.pdbx_description
1 polymer ?
#
loop_
_entity_poly.entity_id
_entity_poly.type
_entity_poly.pdbx_seq_one_letter_code
_entity_poly.pdbx_strand_id
1 'polypeptide(L)'
;MDELTPQQIVAELDRFIVGQQEAKRAVAVALRNRYRRRRLPQDLQDEIIPKNIIMIGPTGVGKTEIARRMAKLVKAPFVKVEATRFTEVGYVGKDVESMVRDLIEVAIRMVKQEKVSEVGEKADRLAEERILDILVPSSKGRKPTQNPLSLLFGEMSEKEEKVEIDTNEQNTRMFREKVAQELRSGVLEERQIEIEIEESHQQSLDVFSLGGMEEMGINVQDMLGNFLPKKKKKRSVTVRDARRILAQEEAQNLVDMDEVISQAIERAEQSGIIFLDEIDKISGRENTSGPDVSRGGVQRDILPIIEGSTVMTKHGPVKTDYMLFIAAGAFHVSKPSDLIPELQGRFPIRVELQSLERNDLLRILREPDNSLIRQ
;
A
#
# COMPACT_ATOMS: atom_id res chain seq x y z
N MET A 1 9.37 -10.31 -11.63
CA MET A 1 10.02 -9.08 -12.16
C MET A 1 10.22 -9.31 -13.63
N ASP A 2 9.47 -8.61 -14.46
CA ASP A 2 9.48 -8.84 -15.90
C ASP A 2 10.87 -8.53 -16.46
N GLU A 3 11.36 -9.42 -17.32
CA GLU A 3 12.70 -9.40 -17.91
C GLU A 3 12.90 -8.26 -18.92
N LEU A 4 12.19 -7.15 -18.75
CA LEU A 4 12.15 -6.04 -19.68
C LEU A 4 13.56 -5.53 -19.96
N THR A 5 13.88 -5.46 -21.24
CA THR A 5 15.08 -4.79 -21.73
C THR A 5 14.92 -3.28 -21.58
N PRO A 6 16.01 -2.49 -21.53
CA PRO A 6 15.91 -1.04 -21.49
C PRO A 6 15.06 -0.45 -22.62
N GLN A 7 15.10 -1.05 -23.82
CA GLN A 7 14.29 -0.62 -24.96
C GLN A 7 12.79 -0.85 -24.72
N GLN A 8 12.42 -1.99 -24.15
CA GLN A 8 11.02 -2.28 -23.79
C GLN A 8 10.52 -1.35 -22.68
N ILE A 9 11.36 -1.03 -21.70
CA ILE A 9 11.02 -0.06 -20.65
C ILE A 9 10.75 1.32 -21.26
N VAL A 10 11.63 1.79 -22.15
CA VAL A 10 11.43 3.08 -22.84
C VAL A 10 10.13 3.07 -23.66
N ALA A 11 9.87 2.00 -24.41
CA ALA A 11 8.66 1.87 -25.21
C ALA A 11 7.38 1.89 -24.33
N GLU A 12 7.41 1.27 -23.16
CA GLU A 12 6.29 1.30 -22.23
C GLU A 12 6.11 2.68 -21.59
N LEU A 13 7.21 3.40 -21.31
CA LEU A 13 7.16 4.79 -20.87
C LEU A 13 6.65 5.74 -21.98
N ASP A 14 6.96 5.46 -23.24
CA ASP A 14 6.49 6.25 -24.40
C ASP A 14 4.95 6.24 -24.53
N ARG A 15 4.26 5.21 -24.03
CA ARG A 15 2.79 5.15 -24.02
C ARG A 15 2.12 6.16 -23.10
N PHE A 16 2.87 6.73 -22.14
CA PHE A 16 2.33 7.63 -21.12
C PHE A 16 3.02 8.99 -21.10
N ILE A 17 4.28 9.07 -21.54
CA ILE A 17 5.09 10.27 -21.49
C ILE A 17 5.49 10.65 -22.91
N VAL A 18 5.26 11.89 -23.30
CA VAL A 18 5.71 12.43 -24.59
C VAL A 18 7.12 12.99 -24.45
N GLY A 19 8.00 12.73 -25.42
CA GLY A 19 9.36 13.29 -25.44
C GLY A 19 10.28 12.71 -24.35
N GLN A 20 11.19 13.52 -23.82
CA GLN A 20 12.07 13.21 -22.67
C GLN A 20 12.87 11.90 -22.79
N GLN A 21 13.42 11.64 -23.98
CA GLN A 21 14.06 10.35 -24.30
C GLN A 21 15.28 10.05 -23.44
N GLU A 22 16.08 11.07 -23.09
CA GLU A 22 17.23 10.88 -22.21
C GLU A 22 16.83 10.43 -20.81
N ALA A 23 15.81 11.08 -20.23
CA ALA A 23 15.27 10.70 -18.92
C ALA A 23 14.69 9.28 -18.92
N LYS A 24 13.95 8.90 -19.96
CA LYS A 24 13.43 7.53 -20.12
C LYS A 24 14.56 6.50 -20.19
N ARG A 25 15.61 6.77 -20.96
CA ARG A 25 16.79 5.88 -21.07
C ARG A 25 17.53 5.74 -19.74
N ALA A 26 17.76 6.85 -19.04
CA ALA A 26 18.44 6.85 -17.74
C ALA A 26 17.69 5.97 -16.72
N VAL A 27 16.37 6.17 -16.65
CA VAL A 27 15.45 5.41 -15.80
C VAL A 27 15.40 3.92 -16.19
N ALA A 28 15.35 3.62 -17.48
CA ALA A 28 15.39 2.24 -17.98
C ALA A 28 16.70 1.51 -17.63
N VAL A 29 17.84 2.21 -17.69
CA VAL A 29 19.13 1.67 -17.27
C VAL A 29 19.17 1.42 -15.76
N ALA A 30 18.64 2.35 -14.95
CA ALA A 30 18.57 2.17 -13.50
C ALA A 30 17.73 0.94 -13.10
N LEU A 31 16.55 0.77 -13.71
CA LEU A 31 15.72 -0.42 -13.52
C LEU A 31 16.43 -1.70 -13.98
N ARG A 32 17.08 -1.68 -15.14
CA ARG A 32 17.80 -2.85 -15.64
C ARG A 32 18.98 -3.24 -14.75
N ASN A 33 19.67 -2.27 -14.16
CA ASN A 33 20.75 -2.54 -13.21
C ASN A 33 20.23 -3.22 -11.94
N ARG A 34 19.03 -2.86 -11.46
CA ARG A 34 18.38 -3.58 -10.34
C ARG A 34 18.09 -5.03 -10.68
N TYR A 35 17.54 -5.29 -11.86
CA TYR A 35 17.35 -6.66 -12.34
C TYR A 35 18.66 -7.44 -12.44
N ARG A 36 19.72 -6.81 -12.97
CA ARG A 36 21.06 -7.41 -13.06
C ARG A 36 21.62 -7.75 -11.68
N ARG A 37 21.52 -6.82 -10.71
CA ARG A 37 21.97 -7.02 -9.33
C ARG A 37 21.35 -8.27 -8.72
N ARG A 38 20.03 -8.44 -8.81
CA ARG A 38 19.31 -9.61 -8.25
C ARG A 38 19.76 -10.97 -8.81
N ARG A 39 20.44 -10.99 -9.96
CA ARG A 39 20.97 -12.22 -10.59
C ARG A 39 22.42 -12.50 -10.25
N LEU A 40 23.08 -11.64 -9.46
CA LEU A 40 24.44 -11.85 -9.02
C LEU A 40 24.50 -12.74 -7.76
N PRO A 41 25.65 -13.38 -7.48
CA PRO A 41 25.94 -13.97 -6.19
C PRO A 41 25.80 -12.98 -5.04
N GLN A 42 25.39 -13.45 -3.85
CA GLN A 42 25.02 -12.59 -2.71
C GLN A 42 26.15 -11.65 -2.26
N ASP A 43 27.38 -12.14 -2.26
CA ASP A 43 28.61 -11.37 -2.01
C ASP A 43 28.77 -10.17 -2.95
N LEU A 44 28.44 -10.34 -4.24
CA LEU A 44 28.48 -9.24 -5.21
C LEU A 44 27.22 -8.36 -5.17
N GLN A 45 26.09 -8.87 -4.68
CA GLN A 45 24.87 -8.07 -4.55
C GLN A 45 25.04 -6.97 -3.51
N ASP A 46 25.76 -7.27 -2.42
CA ASP A 46 25.95 -6.36 -1.30
C ASP A 46 26.90 -5.19 -1.63
N GLU A 47 27.84 -5.41 -2.55
CA GLU A 47 28.77 -4.38 -3.03
C GLU A 47 28.16 -3.40 -4.05
N ILE A 48 26.97 -3.72 -4.61
CA ILE A 48 26.37 -2.93 -5.69
C ILE A 48 25.25 -2.03 -5.16
N ILE A 49 25.60 -0.75 -5.00
CA ILE A 49 24.68 0.30 -4.59
C ILE A 49 23.77 0.73 -5.76
N PRO A 50 22.49 1.07 -5.51
CA PRO A 50 21.62 1.67 -6.51
C PRO A 50 22.21 2.93 -7.15
N LYS A 51 22.05 3.04 -8.47
CA LYS A 51 22.45 4.25 -9.20
C LYS A 51 21.32 5.28 -9.13
N ASN A 52 21.31 6.08 -8.08
CA ASN A 52 20.31 7.12 -7.89
C ASN A 52 20.37 8.18 -8.99
N ILE A 53 19.23 8.82 -9.24
CA ILE A 53 19.01 9.69 -10.39
C ILE A 53 18.69 11.11 -9.91
N ILE A 54 19.29 12.12 -10.52
CA ILE A 54 18.85 13.51 -10.41
C ILE A 54 18.27 13.99 -11.74
N MET A 55 17.00 14.42 -11.70
CA MET A 55 16.24 14.95 -12.83
C MET A 55 16.24 16.48 -12.76
N ILE A 56 16.78 17.11 -13.79
CA ILE A 56 16.94 18.56 -13.89
C ILE A 56 15.99 19.06 -14.98
N GLY A 57 15.17 20.07 -14.71
CA GLY A 57 14.35 20.69 -15.76
C GLY A 57 13.16 21.47 -15.19
N PRO A 58 12.46 22.27 -16.01
CA PRO A 58 11.37 23.12 -15.52
C PRO A 58 10.19 22.31 -14.98
N THR A 59 9.28 22.97 -14.29
CA THR A 59 8.04 22.34 -13.81
C THR A 59 7.17 21.90 -15.00
N GLY A 60 6.36 20.85 -14.82
CA GLY A 60 5.42 20.39 -15.84
C GLY A 60 6.00 19.56 -17.00
N VAL A 61 7.32 19.37 -17.10
CA VAL A 61 7.94 18.58 -18.20
C VAL A 61 7.86 17.06 -18.05
N GLY A 62 7.29 16.56 -16.94
CA GLY A 62 7.07 15.13 -16.73
C GLY A 62 8.03 14.40 -15.78
N LYS A 63 8.86 15.12 -15.00
CA LYS A 63 9.80 14.53 -14.00
C LYS A 63 9.13 13.49 -13.09
N THR A 64 8.08 13.91 -12.38
CA THR A 64 7.33 13.04 -11.45
C THR A 64 6.59 11.93 -12.19
N GLU A 65 6.08 12.19 -13.40
CA GLU A 65 5.32 11.21 -14.16
C GLU A 65 6.20 10.07 -14.65
N ILE A 66 7.43 10.36 -15.10
CA ILE A 66 8.43 9.34 -15.45
C ILE A 66 8.71 8.42 -14.25
N ALA A 67 8.97 8.99 -13.07
CA ALA A 67 9.26 8.21 -11.86
C ALA A 67 8.05 7.36 -11.41
N ARG A 68 6.85 7.94 -11.43
CA ARG A 68 5.59 7.25 -11.09
C ARG A 68 5.30 6.10 -12.05
N ARG A 69 5.45 6.30 -13.36
CA ARG A 69 5.23 5.26 -14.38
C ARG A 69 6.25 4.16 -14.30
N MET A 70 7.52 4.50 -14.07
CA MET A 70 8.57 3.53 -13.81
C MET A 70 8.20 2.64 -12.62
N ALA A 71 7.77 3.22 -11.49
CA ALA A 71 7.40 2.44 -10.31
C ALA A 71 6.21 1.51 -10.58
N LYS A 72 5.18 2.02 -11.28
CA LYS A 72 4.01 1.20 -11.67
C LYS A 72 4.40 0.05 -12.59
N LEU A 73 5.30 0.28 -13.54
CA LEU A 73 5.79 -0.73 -14.49
C LEU A 73 6.45 -1.90 -13.77
N VAL A 74 7.28 -1.63 -12.76
CA VAL A 74 7.98 -2.67 -12.01
C VAL A 74 7.25 -3.12 -10.73
N LYS A 75 5.99 -2.67 -10.53
CA LYS A 75 5.18 -2.92 -9.33
C LYS A 75 5.94 -2.61 -8.03
N ALA A 76 6.72 -1.53 -8.03
CA ALA A 76 7.51 -1.08 -6.90
C ALA A 76 6.72 -0.10 -6.01
N PRO A 77 6.86 -0.18 -4.68
CA PRO A 77 6.38 0.86 -3.77
C PRO A 77 7.00 2.21 -4.12
N PHE A 78 6.18 3.26 -4.15
CA PHE A 78 6.57 4.60 -4.56
C PHE A 78 5.99 5.65 -3.62
N VAL A 79 6.85 6.56 -3.16
CA VAL A 79 6.45 7.75 -2.40
C VAL A 79 7.07 9.01 -3.03
N LYS A 80 6.27 10.08 -3.10
CA LYS A 80 6.74 11.43 -3.42
C LYS A 80 6.84 12.21 -2.12
N VAL A 81 7.98 12.83 -1.87
CA VAL A 81 8.17 13.80 -0.78
C VAL A 81 8.80 15.07 -1.31
N GLU A 82 8.44 16.21 -0.74
CA GLU A 82 9.02 17.51 -1.07
C GLU A 82 10.18 17.79 -0.10
N ALA A 83 11.36 18.11 -0.62
CA ALA A 83 12.55 18.32 0.20
C ALA A 83 12.42 19.50 1.18
N THR A 84 11.63 20.52 0.81
CA THR A 84 11.32 21.69 1.62
C THR A 84 10.55 21.37 2.89
N ARG A 85 9.80 20.26 2.92
CA ARG A 85 9.03 19.79 4.09
C ARG A 85 9.90 19.55 5.34
N PHE A 86 11.20 19.33 5.15
CA PHE A 86 12.16 19.09 6.24
C PHE A 86 12.87 20.36 6.72
N THR A 87 12.69 21.50 6.04
CA THR A 87 13.36 22.78 6.39
C THR A 87 12.59 23.62 7.41
N GLU A 88 11.31 23.30 7.66
CA GLU A 88 10.44 24.13 8.48
C GLU A 88 10.73 23.94 9.98
N VAL A 89 11.42 24.94 10.57
CA VAL A 89 11.64 25.10 12.02
C VAL A 89 10.28 25.41 12.66
N GLY A 90 9.46 24.40 12.94
CA GLY A 90 8.13 24.71 13.49
C GLY A 90 7.15 23.59 13.78
N TYR A 91 7.46 22.33 13.49
CA TYR A 91 6.63 21.24 14.01
C TYR A 91 7.51 20.05 14.38
N VAL A 92 7.52 19.73 15.67
CA VAL A 92 7.94 18.45 16.22
C VAL A 92 7.28 17.37 15.34
N GLY A 93 8.05 16.51 14.66
CA GLY A 93 7.49 15.30 14.01
C GLY A 93 7.68 15.09 12.51
N LYS A 94 8.32 15.99 11.74
CA LYS A 94 8.68 15.69 10.32
C LYS A 94 10.14 15.28 10.18
N ASP A 95 10.43 14.14 10.78
CA ASP A 95 11.65 13.37 10.64
C ASP A 95 11.84 12.89 9.18
N VAL A 96 13.05 12.97 8.64
CA VAL A 96 13.40 12.48 7.30
C VAL A 96 13.02 11.01 7.14
N GLU A 97 13.14 10.21 8.20
CA GLU A 97 12.75 8.79 8.19
C GLU A 97 11.25 8.57 7.86
N SER A 98 10.39 9.59 7.99
CA SER A 98 8.98 9.50 7.61
C SER A 98 8.79 9.10 6.14
N MET A 99 9.71 9.45 5.24
CA MET A 99 9.62 9.00 3.83
C MET A 99 9.70 7.48 3.70
N VAL A 100 10.48 6.81 4.56
CA VAL A 100 10.61 5.36 4.58
C VAL A 100 9.37 4.73 5.23
N ARG A 101 8.84 5.33 6.29
CA ARG A 101 7.58 4.88 6.93
C ARG A 101 6.40 4.95 5.95
N ASP A 102 6.27 6.06 5.22
CA ASP A 102 5.24 6.23 4.18
C ASP A 102 5.39 5.20 3.04
N LEU A 103 6.63 4.92 2.63
CA LEU A 103 6.92 3.91 1.60
C LEU A 103 6.48 2.50 2.03
N ILE A 104 6.66 2.16 3.30
CA ILE A 104 6.26 0.87 3.89
C ILE A 104 4.74 0.73 3.92
N GLU A 105 4.01 1.78 4.29
CA GLU A 105 2.54 1.76 4.24
C GLU A 105 2.03 1.52 2.81
N VAL A 106 2.68 2.12 1.81
CA VAL A 106 2.39 1.85 0.39
C VAL A 106 2.69 0.40 0.04
N ALA A 107 3.82 -0.15 0.49
CA ALA A 107 4.20 -1.55 0.24
C ALA A 107 3.21 -2.54 0.86
N ILE A 108 2.80 -2.33 2.12
CA ILE A 108 1.82 -3.16 2.83
C ILE A 108 0.49 -3.16 2.08
N ARG A 109 0.01 -1.99 1.66
CA ARG A 109 -1.22 -1.90 0.87
C ARG A 109 -1.12 -2.67 -0.43
N MET A 110 0.02 -2.59 -1.13
CA MET A 110 0.24 -3.32 -2.38
C MET A 110 0.23 -4.83 -2.17
N VAL A 111 1.00 -5.34 -1.20
CA VAL A 111 1.06 -6.78 -0.89
C VAL A 111 -0.29 -7.29 -0.40
N LYS A 112 -0.97 -6.54 0.47
CA LYS A 112 -2.32 -6.89 0.94
C LYS A 112 -3.31 -7.04 -0.23
N GLN A 113 -3.29 -6.11 -1.19
CA GLN A 113 -4.16 -6.18 -2.37
C GLN A 113 -3.86 -7.41 -3.25
N GLU A 114 -2.59 -7.78 -3.40
CA GLU A 114 -2.17 -8.99 -4.11
C GLU A 114 -2.67 -10.25 -3.39
N LYS A 115 -2.44 -10.35 -2.07
CA LYS A 115 -2.87 -11.48 -1.25
C LYS A 115 -4.39 -11.64 -1.20
N VAL A 116 -5.14 -10.53 -1.08
CA VAL A 116 -6.62 -10.55 -1.17
C VAL A 116 -7.07 -11.10 -2.53
N SER A 117 -6.38 -10.74 -3.61
CA SER A 117 -6.71 -11.23 -4.94
C SER A 117 -6.38 -12.73 -5.11
N GLU A 118 -5.30 -13.21 -4.49
CA GLU A 118 -4.90 -14.62 -4.49
C GLU A 118 -5.92 -15.52 -3.76
N VAL A 119 -6.54 -15.02 -2.68
CA VAL A 119 -7.53 -15.80 -1.90
C VAL A 119 -8.97 -15.65 -2.39
N GLY A 120 -9.21 -14.90 -3.47
CA GLY A 120 -10.55 -14.56 -3.97
C GLY A 120 -11.47 -15.77 -4.17
N GLU A 121 -11.00 -16.81 -4.87
CA GLU A 121 -11.81 -18.02 -5.12
C GLU A 121 -12.15 -18.81 -3.84
N LYS A 122 -11.27 -18.75 -2.83
CA LYS A 122 -11.52 -19.39 -1.54
C LYS A 122 -12.50 -18.55 -0.73
N ALA A 123 -12.36 -17.23 -0.77
CA ALA A 123 -13.26 -16.29 -0.13
C ALA A 123 -14.68 -16.36 -0.70
N ASP A 124 -14.83 -16.48 -2.03
CA ASP A 124 -16.12 -16.64 -2.69
C ASP A 124 -16.85 -17.92 -2.22
N ARG A 125 -16.11 -19.03 -2.09
CA ARG A 125 -16.68 -20.29 -1.58
C ARG A 125 -17.13 -20.18 -0.12
N LEU A 126 -16.32 -19.55 0.74
CA LEU A 126 -16.69 -19.33 2.14
C LEU A 126 -17.88 -18.38 2.28
N ALA A 127 -17.94 -17.35 1.43
CA ALA A 127 -19.09 -16.44 1.37
C ALA A 127 -20.37 -17.17 0.94
N GLU A 128 -20.30 -18.07 -0.04
CA GLU A 128 -21.43 -18.93 -0.42
C GLU A 128 -21.88 -19.83 0.73
N GLU A 129 -20.94 -20.46 1.44
CA GLU A 129 -21.26 -21.29 2.62
C GLU A 129 -21.96 -20.48 3.71
N ARG A 130 -21.48 -19.26 3.99
CA ARG A 130 -22.08 -18.34 4.97
C ARG A 130 -23.48 -17.87 4.56
N ILE A 131 -23.71 -17.61 3.26
CA ILE A 131 -25.05 -17.31 2.74
C ILE A 131 -25.97 -18.52 2.87
N LEU A 132 -25.47 -19.72 2.57
CA LEU A 132 -26.23 -20.96 2.70
C LEU A 132 -26.63 -21.23 4.16
N ASP A 133 -25.76 -20.92 5.12
CA ASP A 133 -26.07 -21.01 6.55
C ASP A 133 -27.15 -20.03 7.00
N ILE A 134 -27.21 -18.84 6.40
CA ILE A 134 -28.27 -17.86 6.67
C ILE A 134 -29.61 -18.32 6.07
N LEU A 135 -29.58 -18.88 4.86
CA LEU A 135 -30.77 -19.35 4.16
C LEU A 135 -31.33 -20.65 4.74
N VAL A 136 -30.46 -21.57 5.15
CA VAL A 136 -30.79 -22.88 5.72
C VAL A 136 -29.93 -23.10 6.97
N PRO A 137 -30.35 -22.57 8.13
CA PRO A 137 -29.64 -22.74 9.39
C PRO A 137 -29.51 -24.22 9.73
N SER A 138 -28.29 -24.72 9.87
CA SER A 138 -28.07 -26.09 10.33
C SER A 138 -28.33 -26.19 11.84
N SER A 139 -28.97 -27.28 12.28
CA SER A 139 -29.30 -27.50 13.71
C SER A 139 -28.05 -27.62 14.61
N LYS A 140 -26.85 -27.81 14.03
CA LYS A 140 -25.60 -28.12 14.75
C LYS A 140 -24.98 -26.95 15.55
N GLY A 141 -25.61 -25.77 15.59
CA GLY A 141 -25.02 -24.56 16.18
C GLY A 141 -25.48 -24.16 17.59
N ARG A 142 -26.58 -24.70 18.13
CA ARG A 142 -26.94 -24.41 19.53
C ARG A 142 -26.17 -25.33 20.46
N LYS A 143 -24.92 -24.96 20.82
CA LYS A 143 -24.37 -25.43 22.09
C LYS A 143 -25.29 -24.88 23.18
N PRO A 144 -26.03 -25.71 23.94
CA PRO A 144 -26.74 -25.20 25.10
C PRO A 144 -25.68 -24.57 26.00
N THR A 145 -25.86 -23.30 26.36
CA THR A 145 -25.13 -22.69 27.47
C THR A 145 -25.48 -23.53 28.70
N GLN A 146 -24.67 -24.53 29.02
CA GLN A 146 -24.82 -25.28 30.26
C GLN A 146 -24.58 -24.29 31.39
N ASN A 147 -25.65 -23.94 32.10
CA ASN A 147 -25.55 -23.12 33.29
C ASN A 147 -24.68 -23.87 34.31
N PRO A 148 -23.57 -23.29 34.80
CA PRO A 148 -22.63 -23.99 35.70
C PRO A 148 -23.27 -24.43 37.03
N LEU A 149 -24.48 -23.94 37.35
CA LEU A 149 -25.28 -24.34 38.50
C LEU A 149 -25.98 -25.71 38.34
N SER A 150 -26.20 -26.21 37.12
CA SER A 150 -26.87 -27.51 36.90
C SER A 150 -25.97 -28.71 37.14
N LEU A 151 -24.65 -28.51 37.25
CA LEU A 151 -23.67 -29.56 37.60
C LEU A 151 -23.56 -29.80 39.10
N LEU A 152 -24.10 -28.90 39.93
CA LEU A 152 -23.98 -28.94 41.39
C LEU A 152 -25.22 -29.54 42.09
N PHE A 153 -26.39 -29.46 41.46
CA PHE A 153 -27.61 -30.12 41.91
C PHE A 153 -27.84 -31.37 41.05
N GLY A 154 -27.19 -32.47 41.44
CA GLY A 154 -27.38 -33.78 40.84
C GLY A 154 -28.79 -34.29 41.12
N GLU A 155 -29.72 -34.07 40.20
CA GLU A 155 -30.90 -34.92 40.04
C GLU A 155 -30.66 -35.88 38.88
N MET A 156 -30.40 -37.14 39.23
CA MET A 156 -30.47 -38.26 38.30
C MET A 156 -31.94 -38.48 37.93
N SER A 157 -32.38 -37.86 36.85
CA SER A 157 -33.53 -38.33 36.09
C SER A 157 -33.01 -39.05 34.87
N GLU A 158 -33.01 -40.38 34.92
CA GLU A 158 -32.93 -41.22 33.72
C GLU A 158 -34.15 -40.88 32.85
N LYS A 159 -33.95 -40.00 31.87
CA LYS A 159 -34.79 -39.97 30.68
C LYS A 159 -34.04 -40.70 29.58
N GLU A 160 -34.62 -41.83 29.19
CA GLU A 160 -34.34 -42.50 27.93
C GLU A 160 -34.46 -41.49 26.78
N GLU A 161 -33.33 -40.96 26.30
CA GLU A 161 -33.27 -40.31 24.99
C GLU A 161 -33.31 -41.41 23.94
N LYS A 162 -34.54 -41.71 23.50
CA LYS A 162 -34.78 -42.43 22.24
C LYS A 162 -34.11 -41.66 21.10
N VAL A 163 -33.33 -42.41 20.34
CA VAL A 163 -32.71 -42.02 19.07
C VAL A 163 -33.80 -41.67 18.04
N GLU A 164 -34.25 -40.41 18.02
CA GLU A 164 -35.02 -39.80 16.91
C GLU A 164 -34.14 -38.86 16.07
N ILE A 165 -32.89 -39.25 15.80
CA ILE A 165 -31.91 -38.36 15.15
C ILE A 165 -31.89 -38.48 13.61
N ASP A 166 -32.46 -39.50 12.99
CA ASP A 166 -32.07 -39.82 11.60
C ASP A 166 -32.92 -39.18 10.48
N THR A 167 -34.24 -39.02 10.62
CA THR A 167 -35.10 -38.56 9.51
C THR A 167 -35.09 -37.03 9.28
N ASN A 168 -34.97 -36.24 10.35
CA ASN A 168 -35.01 -34.78 10.24
C ASN A 168 -33.67 -34.20 9.73
N GLU A 169 -32.56 -34.85 10.07
CA GLU A 169 -31.24 -34.50 9.54
C GLU A 169 -31.13 -34.81 8.04
N GLN A 170 -31.63 -35.95 7.58
CA GLN A 170 -31.58 -36.34 6.17
C GLN A 170 -32.40 -35.39 5.28
N ASN A 171 -33.61 -35.03 5.70
CA ASN A 171 -34.45 -34.07 4.99
C ASN A 171 -33.82 -32.67 4.92
N THR A 172 -33.18 -32.25 6.01
CA THR A 172 -32.49 -30.96 6.08
C THR A 172 -31.25 -30.92 5.18
N ARG A 173 -30.51 -32.03 5.08
CA ARG A 173 -29.36 -32.14 4.16
C ARG A 173 -29.79 -32.06 2.70
N MET A 174 -30.82 -32.80 2.30
CA MET A 174 -31.33 -32.74 0.92
C MET A 174 -31.87 -31.35 0.57
N PHE A 175 -32.58 -30.69 1.50
CA PHE A 175 -33.06 -29.33 1.30
C PHE A 175 -31.89 -28.34 1.15
N ARG A 176 -30.85 -28.46 1.99
CA ARG A 176 -29.65 -27.63 1.92
C ARG A 176 -28.89 -27.81 0.59
N GLU A 177 -28.75 -29.03 0.09
CA GLU A 177 -28.14 -29.30 -1.21
C GLU A 177 -28.92 -28.66 -2.37
N LYS A 178 -30.25 -28.73 -2.33
CA LYS A 178 -31.11 -28.06 -3.32
C LYS A 178 -30.93 -26.55 -3.30
N VAL A 179 -30.96 -25.93 -2.11
CA VAL A 179 -30.76 -24.48 -1.96
C VAL A 179 -29.34 -24.07 -2.40
N ALA A 180 -28.33 -24.90 -2.15
CA ALA A 180 -26.97 -24.67 -2.62
C ALA A 180 -26.89 -24.67 -4.16
N GLN A 181 -27.60 -25.59 -4.83
CA GLN A 181 -27.70 -25.58 -6.30
C GLN A 181 -28.41 -24.32 -6.82
N GLU A 182 -29.54 -23.94 -6.20
CA GLU A 182 -30.28 -22.73 -6.57
C GLU A 182 -29.41 -21.46 -6.38
N LEU A 183 -28.64 -21.40 -5.30
CA LEU A 183 -27.69 -20.31 -5.01
C LEU A 183 -26.58 -20.23 -6.07
N ARG A 184 -25.97 -21.37 -6.44
CA ARG A 184 -24.94 -21.44 -7.48
C ARG A 184 -25.49 -21.12 -8.88
N SER A 185 -26.74 -21.48 -9.16
CA SER A 185 -27.41 -21.18 -10.43
C SER A 185 -27.85 -19.72 -10.57
N GLY A 186 -27.73 -18.90 -9.52
CA GLY A 186 -28.12 -17.50 -9.53
C GLY A 186 -29.64 -17.26 -9.47
N VAL A 187 -30.43 -18.26 -9.09
CA VAL A 187 -31.89 -18.12 -8.97
C VAL A 187 -32.27 -17.27 -7.76
N LEU A 188 -31.44 -17.27 -6.71
CA LEU A 188 -31.75 -16.62 -5.43
C LEU A 188 -31.20 -15.18 -5.31
N GLU A 189 -30.61 -14.61 -6.36
CA GLU A 189 -29.86 -13.33 -6.29
C GLU A 189 -30.67 -12.16 -5.75
N GLU A 190 -31.95 -12.07 -6.12
CA GLU A 190 -32.86 -10.98 -5.72
C GLU A 190 -33.53 -11.20 -4.35
N ARG A 191 -33.33 -12.38 -3.74
CA ARG A 191 -33.87 -12.68 -2.41
C ARG A 191 -33.19 -11.79 -1.38
N GLN A 192 -33.97 -11.23 -0.45
CA GLN A 192 -33.43 -10.46 0.67
C GLN A 192 -33.00 -11.39 1.80
N ILE A 193 -31.82 -11.12 2.35
CA ILE A 193 -31.26 -11.79 3.53
C ILE A 193 -30.70 -10.77 4.50
N GLU A 194 -30.74 -11.09 5.79
CA GLU A 194 -30.09 -10.31 6.83
C GLU A 194 -28.67 -10.83 7.05
N ILE A 195 -27.68 -9.96 6.89
CA ILE A 195 -26.28 -10.26 7.18
C ILE A 195 -25.77 -9.38 8.31
N GLU A 196 -24.88 -9.92 9.13
CA GLU A 196 -24.13 -9.18 10.15
C GLU A 196 -22.83 -8.68 9.54
N ILE A 197 -22.67 -7.35 9.48
CA ILE A 197 -21.48 -6.69 8.93
C ILE A 197 -20.75 -5.98 10.06
N GLU A 198 -19.43 -6.06 10.07
CA GLU A 198 -18.60 -5.26 10.98
C GLU A 198 -18.66 -3.78 10.57
N GLU A 199 -19.04 -2.91 11.50
CA GLU A 199 -19.06 -1.47 11.24
C GLU A 199 -17.61 -0.96 11.24
N SER A 200 -17.09 -0.57 10.07
CA SER A 200 -15.84 0.18 10.01
C SER A 200 -16.12 1.58 10.53
N HIS A 201 -15.59 1.94 11.69
CA HIS A 201 -15.61 3.32 12.16
C HIS A 201 -14.80 4.20 11.19
N GLN A 202 -15.42 4.68 10.11
CA GLN A 202 -15.05 5.98 9.56
C GLN A 202 -15.54 6.99 10.59
N GLN A 203 -14.64 7.41 11.47
CA GLN A 203 -14.89 8.54 12.35
C GLN A 203 -15.08 9.78 11.46
N SER A 204 -16.33 10.14 11.20
CA SER A 204 -16.68 11.52 10.91
C SER A 204 -16.38 12.33 12.16
N LEU A 205 -15.18 12.92 12.22
CA LEU A 205 -14.84 13.90 13.23
C LEU A 205 -15.62 15.18 12.92
N ASP A 206 -16.73 15.34 13.62
CA ASP A 206 -17.35 16.65 13.84
C ASP A 206 -16.37 17.44 14.73
N VAL A 207 -15.72 18.42 14.13
CA VAL A 207 -14.65 19.22 14.74
C VAL A 207 -15.28 20.18 15.74
N PHE A 208 -15.36 19.75 17.00
CA PHE A 208 -15.43 20.64 18.15
C PHE A 208 -14.41 20.19 19.19
N SER A 209 -13.21 20.76 19.12
CA SER A 209 -12.31 20.84 20.28
C SER A 209 -11.45 22.10 20.15
N LEU A 210 -11.81 23.12 20.93
CA LEU A 210 -10.93 24.22 21.29
C LEU A 210 -9.77 23.68 22.13
N GLY A 211 -8.53 23.87 21.70
CA GLY A 211 -7.36 23.92 22.58
C GLY A 211 -6.41 22.73 22.56
N GLY A 212 -5.34 22.84 21.77
CA GLY A 212 -3.96 22.72 22.26
C GLY A 212 -3.40 21.37 22.71
N MET A 213 -4.11 20.24 22.59
CA MET A 213 -3.56 18.91 22.88
C MET A 213 -4.05 17.86 21.85
N GLU A 214 -3.41 17.82 20.67
CA GLU A 214 -3.79 16.90 19.58
C GLU A 214 -2.89 15.66 19.45
N GLU A 215 -1.65 15.67 19.95
CA GLU A 215 -0.67 14.65 19.54
C GLU A 215 -0.68 13.35 20.38
N MET A 216 -1.21 13.39 21.61
CA MET A 216 -1.20 12.22 22.52
C MET A 216 -2.52 11.42 22.50
N GLY A 217 -3.60 11.97 21.93
CA GLY A 217 -4.92 11.32 21.90
C GLY A 217 -5.09 10.28 20.78
N ILE A 218 -4.38 10.45 19.66
CA ILE A 218 -4.56 9.63 18.46
C ILE A 218 -4.01 8.20 18.66
N ASN A 219 -2.88 8.05 19.34
CA ASN A 219 -2.28 6.72 19.57
C ASN A 219 -3.01 5.88 20.65
N VAL A 220 -3.65 6.54 21.63
CA VAL A 220 -4.41 5.84 22.68
C VAL A 220 -5.74 5.32 22.12
N GLN A 221 -6.36 6.06 21.20
CA GLN A 221 -7.60 5.66 20.53
C GLN A 221 -7.41 4.39 19.67
N ASP A 222 -6.32 4.31 18.90
CA ASP A 222 -6.00 3.14 18.08
C ASP A 222 -5.66 1.90 18.91
N MET A 223 -4.99 2.07 20.07
CA MET A 223 -4.74 0.97 21.00
C MET A 223 -6.01 0.48 21.73
N LEU A 224 -6.93 1.39 22.10
CA LEU A 224 -8.22 1.02 22.73
C LEU A 224 -9.24 0.46 21.73
N GLY A 225 -9.19 0.89 20.46
CA GLY A 225 -10.07 0.41 19.39
C GLY A 225 -9.87 -1.08 19.06
N ASN A 226 -8.65 -1.60 19.22
CA ASN A 226 -8.35 -3.03 19.01
C ASN A 226 -8.78 -3.94 20.17
N PHE A 227 -9.12 -3.39 21.35
CA PHE A 227 -9.49 -4.16 22.54
C PHE A 227 -11.01 -4.28 22.74
N LEU A 228 -11.80 -3.46 22.05
CA LEU A 228 -13.26 -3.52 22.07
C LEU A 228 -13.74 -4.45 20.94
N PRO A 229 -14.65 -5.41 21.21
CA PRO A 229 -15.22 -6.24 20.16
C PRO A 229 -15.94 -5.35 19.16
N LYS A 230 -15.56 -5.46 17.88
CA LYS A 230 -16.18 -4.70 16.80
C LYS A 230 -17.69 -4.92 16.83
N LYS A 231 -18.46 -3.83 16.86
CA LYS A 231 -19.92 -3.91 16.84
C LYS A 231 -20.36 -4.43 15.47
N LYS A 232 -21.05 -5.57 15.46
CA LYS A 232 -21.69 -6.13 14.27
C LYS A 232 -23.09 -5.54 14.15
N LYS A 233 -23.44 -5.02 12.98
CA LYS A 233 -24.77 -4.49 12.68
C LYS A 233 -25.47 -5.40 11.68
N LYS A 234 -26.73 -5.73 11.98
CA LYS A 234 -27.59 -6.47 11.05
C LYS A 234 -28.09 -5.53 9.96
N ARG A 235 -27.93 -5.95 8.70
CA ARG A 235 -28.41 -5.22 7.54
C ARG A 235 -29.12 -6.19 6.61
N SER A 236 -30.31 -5.81 6.15
CA SER A 236 -31.03 -6.53 5.09
C SER A 236 -30.50 -6.08 3.72
N VAL A 237 -30.04 -7.04 2.92
CA VAL A 237 -29.48 -6.83 1.57
C VAL A 237 -29.91 -7.98 0.65
N THR A 238 -29.72 -7.80 -0.66
CA THR A 238 -29.93 -8.89 -1.63
C THR A 238 -28.84 -9.96 -1.49
N VAL A 239 -29.12 -11.20 -1.90
CA VAL A 239 -28.10 -12.26 -1.96
C VAL A 239 -26.93 -11.85 -2.86
N ARG A 240 -27.20 -11.14 -3.96
CA ARG A 240 -26.16 -10.59 -4.84
C ARG A 240 -25.19 -9.67 -4.09
N ASP A 241 -25.73 -8.71 -3.34
CA ASP A 241 -24.92 -7.77 -2.57
C ASP A 241 -24.22 -8.47 -1.39
N ALA A 242 -24.91 -9.40 -0.73
CA ALA A 242 -24.34 -10.20 0.35
C ALA A 242 -23.13 -11.01 -0.14
N ARG A 243 -23.19 -11.62 -1.33
CA ARG A 243 -22.05 -12.37 -1.89
C ARG A 243 -20.83 -11.48 -2.01
N ARG A 244 -20.98 -10.27 -2.58
CA ARG A 244 -19.87 -9.31 -2.71
C ARG A 244 -19.32 -8.86 -1.35
N ILE A 245 -20.19 -8.54 -0.40
CA ILE A 245 -19.78 -8.03 0.92
C ILE A 245 -19.07 -9.13 1.72
N LEU A 246 -19.68 -10.31 1.81
CA LEU A 246 -19.14 -11.44 2.56
C LEU A 246 -17.87 -11.97 1.91
N ALA A 247 -17.77 -12.03 0.57
CA ALA A 247 -16.53 -12.42 -0.09
C ALA A 247 -15.39 -11.46 0.23
N GLN A 248 -15.64 -10.15 0.28
CA GLN A 248 -14.62 -9.19 0.70
C GLN A 248 -14.20 -9.36 2.16
N GLU A 249 -15.15 -9.64 3.06
CA GLU A 249 -14.87 -9.91 4.48
C GLU A 249 -14.05 -11.19 4.65
N GLU A 250 -14.47 -12.29 4.04
CA GLU A 250 -13.76 -13.57 4.09
C GLU A 250 -12.37 -13.46 3.45
N ALA A 251 -12.23 -12.73 2.33
CA ALA A 251 -10.92 -12.49 1.72
C ALA A 251 -9.99 -11.73 2.65
N GLN A 252 -10.49 -10.75 3.41
CA GLN A 252 -9.67 -10.04 4.41
C GLN A 252 -9.29 -10.93 5.59
N ASN A 253 -10.20 -11.80 6.04
CA ASN A 253 -9.95 -12.72 7.15
C ASN A 253 -8.96 -13.83 6.79
N LEU A 254 -8.90 -14.23 5.51
CA LEU A 254 -7.98 -15.26 5.02
C LEU A 254 -6.54 -14.77 4.86
N VAL A 255 -6.30 -13.46 4.88
CA VAL A 255 -4.97 -12.88 4.66
C VAL A 255 -4.18 -12.85 5.97
N ASP A 256 -3.04 -13.52 5.97
CA ASP A 256 -2.06 -13.44 7.05
C ASP A 256 -1.34 -12.09 7.00
N MET A 257 -1.60 -11.24 8.00
CA MET A 257 -1.01 -9.91 8.08
C MET A 257 0.49 -9.95 8.41
N ASP A 258 0.98 -10.96 9.12
CA ASP A 258 2.41 -11.09 9.44
C ASP A 258 3.20 -11.45 8.17
N GLU A 259 2.65 -12.34 7.34
CA GLU A 259 3.21 -12.64 6.02
C GLU A 259 3.21 -11.39 5.12
N VAL A 260 2.10 -10.64 5.10
CA VAL A 260 1.98 -9.39 4.33
C VAL A 260 3.03 -8.38 4.76
N ILE A 261 3.22 -8.17 6.06
CA ILE A 261 4.19 -7.21 6.60
C ILE A 261 5.61 -7.63 6.21
N SER A 262 5.96 -8.90 6.41
CA SER A 262 7.27 -9.43 6.06
C SER A 262 7.60 -9.23 4.58
N GLN A 263 6.68 -9.60 3.68
CA GLN A 263 6.84 -9.40 2.23
C GLN A 263 6.86 -7.92 1.83
N ALA A 264 6.11 -7.07 2.53
CA ALA A 264 6.08 -5.64 2.27
C ALA A 264 7.40 -4.96 2.63
N ILE A 265 8.01 -5.35 3.77
CA ILE A 265 9.35 -4.89 4.16
C ILE A 265 10.36 -5.29 3.09
N GLU A 266 10.45 -6.58 2.74
CA GLU A 266 11.38 -7.06 1.71
C GLU A 266 11.18 -6.32 0.37
N ARG A 267 9.93 -6.09 -0.02
CA ARG A 267 9.60 -5.38 -1.26
C ARG A 267 10.03 -3.91 -1.21
N ALA A 268 9.83 -3.23 -0.10
CA ALA A 268 10.27 -1.85 0.09
C ALA A 268 11.80 -1.77 0.06
N GLU A 269 12.51 -2.65 0.77
CA GLU A 269 13.98 -2.69 0.79
C GLU A 269 14.55 -2.95 -0.62
N GLN A 270 14.02 -3.96 -1.32
CA GLN A 270 14.61 -4.44 -2.57
C GLN A 270 14.13 -3.72 -3.83
N SER A 271 12.99 -3.04 -3.78
CA SER A 271 12.40 -2.40 -4.96
C SER A 271 11.83 -1.01 -4.71
N GLY A 272 11.77 -0.55 -3.46
CA GLY A 272 11.24 0.76 -3.10
C GLY A 272 11.89 1.90 -3.89
N ILE A 273 11.07 2.90 -4.20
CA ILE A 273 11.45 4.11 -4.92
C ILE A 273 10.98 5.32 -4.13
N ILE A 274 11.91 6.21 -3.80
CA ILE A 274 11.62 7.48 -3.13
C ILE A 274 11.92 8.63 -4.10
N PHE A 275 10.90 9.43 -4.39
CA PHE A 275 11.03 10.62 -5.23
C PHE A 275 11.13 11.87 -4.36
N LEU A 276 12.31 12.49 -4.35
CA LEU A 276 12.61 13.74 -3.64
C LEU A 276 12.39 14.91 -4.59
N ASP A 277 11.24 15.56 -4.51
CA ASP A 277 10.91 16.74 -5.31
C ASP A 277 11.52 18.01 -4.70
N GLU A 278 11.77 19.00 -5.54
CA GLU A 278 12.32 20.31 -5.14
C GLU A 278 13.65 20.24 -4.36
N ILE A 279 14.53 19.28 -4.69
CA ILE A 279 15.85 19.15 -4.05
C ILE A 279 16.71 20.41 -4.23
N ASP A 280 16.47 21.17 -5.30
CA ASP A 280 17.16 22.42 -5.57
C ASP A 280 16.83 23.51 -4.54
N LYS A 281 15.71 23.42 -3.82
CA LYS A 281 15.35 24.38 -2.77
C LYS A 281 16.14 24.22 -1.48
N ILE A 282 16.73 23.05 -1.27
CA ILE A 282 17.62 22.79 -0.12
C ILE A 282 19.11 22.91 -0.50
N SER A 283 19.41 23.16 -1.78
CA SER A 283 20.78 23.45 -2.26
C SER A 283 21.12 24.93 -2.06
N GLY A 284 22.27 25.23 -1.44
CA GLY A 284 22.70 26.60 -1.13
C GLY A 284 24.01 26.60 -0.34
N ARG A 285 24.87 27.59 -0.60
CA ARG A 285 26.18 27.73 0.06
C ARG A 285 26.07 28.46 1.40
N GLU A 286 26.84 28.02 2.40
CA GLU A 286 26.98 28.59 3.74
C GLU A 286 27.69 29.98 3.76
N ASN A 287 27.24 30.96 2.96
CA ASN A 287 27.85 32.29 2.96
C ASN A 287 27.11 33.27 3.90
N THR A 288 27.68 33.43 5.10
CA THR A 288 27.67 34.62 5.98
C THR A 288 26.31 35.14 6.50
N SER A 289 25.95 34.71 7.72
CA SER A 289 24.97 35.32 8.64
C SER A 289 23.52 35.40 8.15
N GLY A 290 22.83 34.26 8.11
CA GLY A 290 21.39 34.14 7.93
C GLY A 290 20.88 32.73 8.32
N PRO A 291 19.56 32.46 8.32
CA PRO A 291 18.94 31.19 8.73
C PRO A 291 19.25 29.98 7.80
N ASP A 292 20.44 29.93 7.22
CA ASP A 292 20.91 28.95 6.23
C ASP A 292 21.39 27.62 6.84
N VAL A 293 21.52 27.53 8.18
CA VAL A 293 21.88 26.28 8.89
C VAL A 293 20.84 25.17 8.64
N SER A 294 19.59 25.55 8.36
CA SER A 294 18.49 24.60 8.14
C SER A 294 18.58 23.87 6.79
N ARG A 295 18.98 24.53 5.69
CA ARG A 295 18.97 23.91 4.35
C ARG A 295 20.07 22.87 4.17
N GLY A 296 21.28 23.18 4.64
CA GLY A 296 22.38 22.22 4.70
C GLY A 296 22.13 21.08 5.69
N GLY A 297 21.43 21.38 6.80
CA GLY A 297 20.97 20.37 7.77
C GLY A 297 20.12 19.29 7.11
N VAL A 298 19.10 19.67 6.33
CA VAL A 298 18.24 18.70 5.63
C VAL A 298 19.03 17.78 4.69
N GLN A 299 20.03 18.30 3.97
CA GLN A 299 20.85 17.45 3.11
C GLN A 299 21.65 16.41 3.93
N ARG A 300 22.17 16.81 5.10
CA ARG A 300 22.88 15.91 6.03
C ARG A 300 21.94 14.90 6.68
N ASP A 301 20.70 15.27 6.95
CA ASP A 301 19.68 14.37 7.53
C ASP A 301 19.16 13.35 6.50
N ILE A 302 19.07 13.73 5.22
CA ILE A 302 18.72 12.82 4.11
C ILE A 302 19.86 11.84 3.80
N LEU A 303 21.11 12.23 4.03
CA LEU A 303 22.27 11.46 3.62
C LEU A 303 22.27 10.02 4.18
N PRO A 304 22.11 9.77 5.50
CA PRO A 304 22.04 8.40 6.03
C PRO A 304 21.00 7.51 5.35
N ILE A 305 19.85 8.07 4.99
CA ILE A 305 18.77 7.34 4.32
C ILE A 305 19.20 6.90 2.92
N ILE A 306 19.97 7.72 2.20
CA ILE A 306 20.49 7.42 0.86
C ILE A 306 21.73 6.51 0.91
N GLU A 307 22.57 6.63 1.94
CA GLU A 307 23.76 5.81 2.11
C GLU A 307 23.46 4.38 2.55
N GLY A 308 22.33 4.18 3.21
CA GLY A 308 21.94 2.90 3.80
C GLY A 308 21.88 3.04 5.32
N SER A 309 20.67 3.05 5.87
CA SER A 309 20.43 3.02 7.30
C SER A 309 19.27 2.09 7.63
N THR A 310 19.15 1.74 8.90
CA THR A 310 17.98 1.00 9.40
C THR A 310 17.02 1.99 10.04
N VAL A 311 15.84 2.13 9.44
CA VAL A 311 14.75 2.97 9.95
C VAL A 311 13.80 2.11 10.77
N MET A 312 13.47 2.57 11.98
CA MET A 312 12.50 1.91 12.83
C MET A 312 11.08 2.32 12.44
N THR A 313 10.24 1.33 12.12
CA THR A 313 8.82 1.51 11.81
C THR A 313 7.98 0.73 12.81
N LYS A 314 6.67 1.03 12.89
CA LYS A 314 5.72 0.25 13.70
C LYS A 314 5.57 -1.20 13.23
N HIS A 315 6.04 -1.51 12.02
CA HIS A 315 5.98 -2.84 11.41
C HIS A 315 7.30 -3.61 11.51
N GLY A 316 8.35 -2.99 12.04
CA GLY A 316 9.69 -3.56 12.16
C GLY A 316 10.80 -2.66 11.59
N PRO A 317 12.06 -3.08 11.72
CA PRO A 317 13.21 -2.40 11.13
C PRO A 317 13.22 -2.53 9.61
N VAL A 318 13.59 -1.47 8.90
CA VAL A 318 13.64 -1.42 7.43
C VAL A 318 14.96 -0.84 6.97
N LYS A 319 15.65 -1.56 6.08
CA LYS A 319 16.95 -1.16 5.51
C LYS A 319 16.80 -0.37 4.21
N THR A 320 17.51 0.73 4.07
CA THR A 320 17.39 1.62 2.90
C THR A 320 18.43 1.40 1.81
N ASP A 321 19.39 0.51 2.04
CA ASP A 321 20.60 0.26 1.22
C ASP A 321 20.32 0.08 -0.29
N TYR A 322 19.18 -0.53 -0.62
CA TYR A 322 18.82 -0.87 -2.00
C TYR A 322 17.63 -0.09 -2.57
N MET A 323 17.09 0.86 -1.81
CA MET A 323 16.06 1.78 -2.28
C MET A 323 16.62 2.70 -3.36
N LEU A 324 15.77 3.10 -4.32
CA LEU A 324 16.18 3.95 -5.44
C LEU A 324 15.67 5.35 -5.14
N PHE A 325 16.60 6.28 -5.05
CA PHE A 325 16.29 7.68 -4.89
C PHE A 325 16.28 8.37 -6.26
N ILE A 326 15.21 9.09 -6.52
CA ILE A 326 15.09 9.98 -7.66
C ILE A 326 14.87 11.38 -7.11
N ALA A 327 15.90 12.21 -7.20
CA ALA A 327 15.80 13.61 -6.86
C ALA A 327 15.38 14.41 -8.10
N ALA A 328 14.57 15.44 -7.91
CA ALA A 328 14.12 16.32 -8.97
C ALA A 328 14.22 17.78 -8.53
N GLY A 329 14.58 18.66 -9.48
CA GLY A 329 14.64 20.09 -9.23
C GLY A 329 14.59 20.89 -10.52
N ALA A 330 14.21 22.16 -10.40
CA ALA A 330 14.24 23.08 -11.53
C ALA A 330 15.65 23.63 -11.78
N PHE A 331 16.43 23.83 -10.70
CA PHE A 331 17.81 24.33 -10.75
C PHE A 331 17.93 25.66 -11.50
N HIS A 332 16.94 26.55 -11.32
CA HIS A 332 16.96 27.90 -11.90
C HIS A 332 17.91 28.85 -11.17
N VAL A 333 17.98 28.73 -9.84
CA VAL A 333 18.76 29.61 -8.95
C VAL A 333 19.96 28.92 -8.31
N SER A 334 20.02 27.60 -8.42
CA SER A 334 21.11 26.76 -7.90
C SER A 334 21.50 25.75 -8.96
N LYS A 335 22.68 25.16 -8.82
CA LYS A 335 23.17 24.08 -9.66
C LYS A 335 23.23 22.78 -8.86
N PRO A 336 23.18 21.60 -9.50
CA PRO A 336 23.44 20.34 -8.82
C PRO A 336 24.79 20.29 -8.08
N SER A 337 25.77 21.09 -8.53
CA SER A 337 27.07 21.26 -7.87
C SER A 337 27.01 22.02 -6.54
N ASP A 338 25.89 22.68 -6.23
CA ASP A 338 25.67 23.39 -4.97
C ASP A 338 25.05 22.50 -3.87
N LEU A 339 24.77 21.22 -4.17
CA LEU A 339 24.52 20.20 -3.15
C LEU A 339 25.82 19.84 -2.42
N ILE A 340 25.71 19.31 -1.20
CA ILE A 340 26.89 18.85 -0.46
C ILE A 340 27.64 17.75 -1.25
N PRO A 341 28.99 17.70 -1.22
CA PRO A 341 29.77 16.75 -2.00
C PRO A 341 29.37 15.29 -1.79
N GLU A 342 29.03 14.92 -0.57
CA GLU A 342 28.60 13.57 -0.17
C GLU A 342 27.34 13.17 -0.92
N LEU A 343 26.34 14.05 -0.94
CA LEU A 343 25.07 13.83 -1.63
C LEU A 343 25.27 13.76 -3.15
N GLN A 344 26.16 14.59 -3.72
CA GLN A 344 26.50 14.53 -5.14
C GLN A 344 27.09 13.16 -5.53
N GLY A 345 27.94 12.57 -4.68
CA GLY A 345 28.51 11.25 -4.87
C GLY A 345 27.47 10.13 -4.91
N ARG A 346 26.33 10.32 -4.24
CA ARG A 346 25.22 9.35 -4.20
C ARG A 346 24.23 9.47 -5.36
N PHE A 347 24.31 10.53 -6.19
CA PHE A 347 23.49 10.71 -7.40
C PHE A 347 24.35 10.68 -8.68
N PRO A 348 24.84 9.50 -9.09
CA PRO A 348 25.73 9.37 -10.24
C PRO A 348 25.04 9.60 -11.60
N ILE A 349 23.72 9.37 -11.69
CA ILE A 349 22.97 9.57 -12.93
C ILE A 349 22.35 10.96 -12.91
N ARG A 350 22.81 11.83 -13.80
CA ARG A 350 22.25 13.18 -14.00
C ARG A 350 21.57 13.23 -15.35
N VAL A 351 20.32 13.68 -15.38
CA VAL A 351 19.56 13.78 -16.63
C VAL A 351 18.78 15.07 -16.69
N GLU A 352 18.85 15.73 -17.85
CA GLU A 352 18.13 16.96 -18.14
C GLU A 352 16.85 16.65 -18.91
N LEU A 353 15.77 17.30 -18.50
CA LEU A 353 14.47 17.24 -19.16
C LEU A 353 14.23 18.56 -19.88
N GLN A 354 13.86 18.44 -21.14
CA GLN A 354 13.66 19.58 -22.03
C GLN A 354 12.32 20.25 -21.76
N SER A 355 12.24 21.56 -21.96
CA SER A 355 10.99 22.29 -21.99
C SER A 355 10.07 21.73 -23.09
N LEU A 356 8.77 21.69 -22.82
CA LEU A 356 7.78 21.20 -23.79
C LEU A 356 7.47 22.28 -24.83
N GLU A 357 7.47 21.89 -26.10
CA GLU A 357 7.06 22.77 -27.19
C GLU A 357 5.56 22.64 -27.49
N ARG A 358 5.04 23.54 -28.34
CA ARG A 358 3.64 23.49 -28.81
C ARG A 358 3.26 22.12 -29.38
N ASN A 359 4.17 21.51 -30.14
CA ASN A 359 3.93 20.19 -30.72
C ASN A 359 3.84 19.11 -29.63
N ASP A 360 4.67 19.17 -28.59
CA ASP A 360 4.60 18.22 -27.48
C ASP A 360 3.28 18.34 -26.71
N LEU A 361 2.80 19.57 -26.48
CA LEU A 361 1.50 19.79 -25.83
C LEU A 361 0.35 19.17 -26.64
N LEU A 362 0.37 19.30 -27.97
CA LEU A 362 -0.65 18.68 -28.84
C LEU A 362 -0.59 17.15 -28.76
N ARG A 363 0.61 16.58 -28.70
CA ARG A 363 0.83 15.14 -28.54
C ARG A 363 0.37 14.65 -27.17
N ILE A 364 0.67 15.37 -26.08
CA ILE A 364 0.24 15.05 -24.71
C ILE A 364 -1.29 14.94 -24.60
N LEU A 365 -2.02 15.74 -25.37
CA LEU A 365 -3.49 15.69 -25.39
C LEU A 365 -4.07 14.47 -26.11
N ARG A 366 -3.30 13.78 -26.97
CA ARG A 366 -3.83 12.76 -27.90
C ARG A 366 -3.19 11.39 -27.81
N GLU A 367 -1.87 11.35 -27.58
CA GLU A 367 -1.05 10.13 -27.67
C GLU A 367 -1.09 9.29 -26.38
N PRO A 368 -0.93 9.86 -25.17
CA PRO A 368 -0.90 9.06 -23.96
C PRO A 368 -2.16 8.22 -23.77
N ASP A 369 -2.02 6.98 -23.31
CA ASP A 369 -3.17 6.08 -23.10
C ASP A 369 -4.21 6.68 -22.14
N ASN A 370 -3.74 7.45 -21.16
CA ASN A 370 -4.57 8.21 -20.22
C ASN A 370 -4.62 9.71 -20.57
N SER A 371 -4.57 10.08 -21.85
CA SER A 371 -4.66 11.49 -22.27
C SER A 371 -5.92 12.17 -21.74
N LEU A 372 -5.84 13.48 -21.49
CA LEU A 372 -6.95 14.27 -20.95
C LEU A 372 -8.23 14.22 -21.80
N ILE A 373 -8.12 13.96 -23.11
CA ILE A 373 -9.28 13.88 -24.01
C ILE A 373 -9.97 12.51 -23.93
N ARG A 374 -9.27 11.47 -23.45
CA ARG A 374 -9.81 10.11 -23.32
C ARG A 374 -10.35 9.80 -21.91
N GLN A 375 -10.05 10.64 -20.92
CA GLN A 375 -10.66 10.62 -19.59
C GLN A 375 -11.99 11.37 -19.65
#